data_AF-W6RPG3-F1
#
_entry.id   AF-W6RPG3-F1
#
_cell.length_a   1.000
_cell.length_b   1.000
_cell.length_c   1.000
_cell.angle_alpha   90.00
_cell.angle_beta   90.00
_cell.angle_gamma   90.00
#
_symmetry.space_group_name_H-M   'P 1'
#
loop_
_entity.id
_entity.type
_entity.pdbx_description
1 polymer ?
#
loop_
_entity_poly.entity_id
_entity_poly.type
_entity_poly.pdbx_seq_one_letter_code
_entity_poly.pdbx_strand_id
1 'polypeptide(L)'
;MTLDYNSLLMALAVSATCLAVTLLGSWFARRSETFLLSCTLGLVFIVSGIVAYGLYVDNPVVAFGVVSFVLLHAGFATVWGAGYQFRTGRLPRVAVVACALAAMVVSIPPLLIGYDGLAFMADNAAIAAMLFATAYQYWRARSVAPAPP
;
A
#
# COMPACT_ATOMS: atom_id res chain seq x y z
N MET A 1 16.96 -25.21 -2.63
CA MET A 1 17.25 -23.89 -3.23
C MET A 1 16.55 -22.85 -2.38
N THR A 2 17.30 -22.10 -1.59
CA THR A 2 16.77 -21.01 -0.77
C THR A 2 16.37 -19.87 -1.71
N LEU A 3 15.10 -19.48 -1.70
CA LEU A 3 14.62 -18.30 -2.44
C LEU A 3 15.43 -17.08 -1.98
N ASP A 4 16.16 -16.47 -2.91
CA ASP A 4 16.91 -15.25 -2.65
C ASP A 4 15.94 -14.10 -2.39
N TYR A 5 16.21 -13.33 -1.34
CA TYR A 5 15.38 -12.24 -0.87
C TYR A 5 15.18 -11.17 -1.96
N ASN A 6 16.26 -10.86 -2.69
CA ASN A 6 16.22 -9.91 -3.80
C ASN A 6 15.34 -10.40 -4.95
N SER A 7 15.31 -11.71 -5.19
CA SER A 7 14.40 -12.31 -6.18
C SER A 7 12.93 -12.17 -5.77
N LEU A 8 12.61 -12.28 -4.46
CA LEU A 8 11.26 -12.07 -3.94
C LEU A 8 10.81 -10.62 -4.09
N LEU A 9 11.67 -9.65 -3.73
CA LEU A 9 11.37 -8.22 -3.89
C LEU A 9 11.13 -7.85 -5.35
N MET A 10 11.96 -8.35 -6.27
CA MET A 10 11.80 -8.13 -7.70
C MET A 10 10.47 -8.70 -8.22
N ALA A 11 10.12 -9.93 -7.85
CA ALA A 11 8.85 -10.54 -8.25
C ALA A 11 7.64 -9.72 -7.75
N LEU A 12 7.72 -9.20 -6.52
CA LEU A 12 6.67 -8.40 -5.92
C LEU A 12 6.56 -7.02 -6.60
N ALA A 13 7.68 -6.37 -6.89
CA ALA A 13 7.71 -5.10 -7.63
C ALA A 13 7.13 -5.24 -9.05
N VAL A 14 7.54 -6.28 -9.79
CA VAL A 14 7.07 -6.52 -11.17
C VAL A 14 5.58 -6.84 -11.20
N SER A 15 5.10 -7.71 -10.32
CA SER A 15 3.67 -8.07 -10.26
C SER A 15 2.79 -6.88 -9.85
N ALA A 16 3.21 -6.10 -8.84
CA ALA A 16 2.50 -4.88 -8.43
C ALA A 16 2.50 -3.81 -9.54
N THR A 17 3.60 -3.66 -10.29
CA THR A 17 3.67 -2.76 -11.45
C THR A 17 2.71 -3.20 -12.54
N CYS A 18 2.67 -4.50 -12.86
CA CYS A 18 1.72 -5.05 -13.83
C CYS A 18 0.28 -4.74 -13.40
N LEU A 19 -0.06 -5.00 -12.14
CA LEU A 19 -1.38 -4.67 -11.59
C LEU A 19 -1.71 -3.17 -11.71
N ALA A 20 -0.75 -2.29 -11.42
CA ALA A 20 -0.92 -0.84 -11.55
C ALA A 20 -1.23 -0.43 -12.99
N VAL A 21 -0.50 -0.99 -13.96
CA VAL A 21 -0.71 -0.76 -15.39
C VAL A 21 -2.08 -1.28 -15.85
N THR A 22 -2.51 -2.46 -15.38
CA THR A 22 -3.84 -3.01 -15.69
C THR A 22 -4.96 -2.10 -15.17
N LEU A 23 -4.85 -1.63 -13.93
CA LEU A 23 -5.84 -0.71 -13.36
C LEU A 23 -5.85 0.64 -14.09
N LEU A 24 -4.67 1.15 -14.47
CA LEU A 24 -4.55 2.38 -15.24
C LEU A 24 -5.18 2.24 -16.64
N GLY A 25 -4.93 1.13 -17.32
CA GLY A 25 -5.56 0.82 -18.62
C GLY A 25 -7.08 0.71 -18.52
N SER A 26 -7.57 0.07 -17.44
CA SER A 26 -9.00 -0.03 -17.16
C SER A 26 -9.62 1.35 -16.88
N TRP A 27 -8.90 2.22 -16.17
CA TRP A 27 -9.30 3.60 -15.96
C TRP A 27 -9.34 4.40 -17.26
N PHE A 28 -8.36 4.22 -18.16
CA PHE A 28 -8.40 4.88 -19.48
C PHE A 28 -9.66 4.51 -20.28
N ALA A 29 -10.12 3.26 -20.19
CA ALA A 29 -11.35 2.80 -20.82
C ALA A 29 -12.63 3.32 -20.12
N ARG A 30 -12.58 3.58 -18.81
CA ARG A 30 -13.72 4.06 -18.01
C ARG A 30 -13.30 5.23 -17.10
N ARG A 31 -13.00 6.39 -17.72
CA ARG A 31 -12.47 7.57 -17.01
C ARG A 31 -13.40 8.16 -15.93
N SER A 32 -14.67 7.77 -15.91
CA SER A 32 -15.61 8.16 -14.86
C SER A 32 -15.27 7.55 -13.50
N GLU A 33 -14.54 6.42 -13.47
CA GLU A 33 -14.24 5.65 -12.26
C GLU A 33 -12.96 6.16 -11.58
N THR A 34 -13.06 7.30 -10.91
CA THR A 34 -11.96 7.92 -10.13
C THR A 34 -11.38 7.01 -9.04
N PHE A 35 -12.07 5.94 -8.66
CA PHE A 35 -11.58 4.88 -7.78
C PHE A 35 -10.34 4.16 -8.35
N LEU A 36 -10.38 3.79 -9.63
CA LEU A 36 -9.29 3.04 -10.27
C LEU A 36 -7.99 3.85 -10.27
N LEU A 37 -8.10 5.16 -10.52
CA LEU A 37 -6.97 6.08 -10.48
C LEU A 37 -6.34 6.16 -9.07
N SER A 38 -7.17 6.25 -8.02
CA SER A 38 -6.67 6.26 -6.63
C SER A 38 -5.97 4.95 -6.25
N CYS A 39 -6.47 3.82 -6.76
CA CYS A 39 -5.86 2.51 -6.54
C CYS A 39 -4.51 2.38 -7.29
N THR A 40 -4.44 2.84 -8.54
CA THR A 40 -3.18 2.91 -9.30
C THR A 40 -2.13 3.77 -8.58
N LEU A 41 -2.51 4.96 -8.07
CA LEU A 41 -1.59 5.81 -7.32
C LEU A 41 -1.07 5.12 -6.06
N GLY A 42 -1.94 4.41 -5.33
CA GLY A 42 -1.52 3.61 -4.17
C GLY A 42 -0.52 2.51 -4.54
N LEU A 43 -0.74 1.81 -5.65
CA LEU A 43 0.20 0.79 -6.15
C LEU A 43 1.55 1.37 -6.57
N VAL A 44 1.57 2.56 -7.18
CA VAL A 44 2.84 3.24 -7.51
C VAL A 44 3.65 3.52 -6.25
N PHE A 45 3.01 4.02 -5.19
CA PHE A 45 3.70 4.20 -3.90
C PHE A 45 4.21 2.89 -3.32
N ILE A 46 3.42 1.81 -3.38
CA ILE A 46 3.85 0.47 -2.92
C ILE A 46 5.08 -0.01 -3.70
N VAL A 47 5.05 0.07 -5.03
CA VAL A 47 6.18 -0.32 -5.90
C VAL A 47 7.43 0.49 -5.55
N SER A 48 7.31 1.82 -5.42
CA SER A 48 8.44 2.66 -5.02
C SER A 48 8.97 2.30 -3.62
N GLY A 49 8.09 1.96 -2.68
CA GLY A 49 8.47 1.53 -1.33
C GLY A 49 9.23 0.20 -1.33
N ILE A 50 8.85 -0.75 -2.18
CA ILE A 50 9.53 -2.05 -2.35
C ILE A 50 10.92 -1.85 -2.95
N VAL A 51 11.05 -0.97 -3.95
CA VAL A 51 12.37 -0.65 -4.54
C VAL A 51 13.27 0.03 -3.50
N ALA A 52 12.75 1.01 -2.75
CA ALA A 52 13.49 1.64 -1.66
C ALA A 52 13.92 0.64 -0.58
N TYR A 53 13.09 -0.38 -0.32
CA TYR A 53 13.43 -1.45 0.60
C TYR A 53 14.51 -2.38 0.06
N GLY A 54 14.50 -2.68 -1.24
CA GLY A 54 15.60 -3.41 -1.88
C GLY A 54 16.94 -2.68 -1.70
N LEU A 55 16.94 -1.35 -1.88
CA LEU A 55 18.12 -0.53 -1.61
C LEU A 55 18.57 -0.57 -0.15
N TYR A 56 17.62 -0.65 0.80
CA TYR A 56 17.91 -0.82 2.22
C TYR A 56 18.56 -2.17 2.53
N VAL A 57 18.11 -3.25 1.86
CA VAL A 57 18.66 -4.60 2.05
C VAL A 57 20.09 -4.66 1.54
N ASP A 58 20.36 -4.05 0.38
CA ASP A 58 21.70 -3.97 -0.19
C ASP A 58 22.61 -3.03 0.62
N ASN A 59 22.06 -1.92 1.12
CA ASN A 59 22.77 -0.91 1.91
C ASN A 59 21.90 -0.46 3.09
N PRO A 60 22.17 -0.95 4.33
CA PRO A 60 21.32 -0.71 5.51
C PRO A 60 21.48 0.71 6.06
N VAL A 61 21.10 1.69 5.26
CA VAL A 61 21.07 3.11 5.61
C VAL A 61 19.67 3.44 6.10
N VAL A 62 19.56 3.97 7.32
CA VAL A 62 18.28 4.33 7.96
C VAL A 62 17.38 5.16 7.04
N ALA A 63 17.97 6.06 6.25
CA ALA A 63 17.23 6.87 5.27
C ALA A 63 16.43 6.02 4.26
N PHE A 64 16.99 4.92 3.73
CA PHE A 64 16.28 4.05 2.80
C PHE A 64 15.12 3.30 3.48
N GLY A 65 15.30 2.88 4.72
CA GLY A 65 14.24 2.26 5.52
C GLY A 65 13.09 3.24 5.81
N VAL A 66 13.40 4.48 6.21
CA VAL A 66 12.39 5.52 6.45
C VAL A 66 11.62 5.85 5.17
N VAL A 67 12.32 6.02 4.04
CA VAL A 67 11.68 6.27 2.74
C VAL A 67 10.77 5.12 2.35
N SER A 68 11.22 3.87 2.54
CA SER A 68 10.39 2.69 2.28
C SER A 68 9.11 2.68 3.13
N PHE A 69 9.23 2.91 4.44
CA PHE A 69 8.08 2.94 5.33
C PHE A 69 7.09 4.03 4.96
N VAL A 70 7.58 5.24 4.64
CA VAL A 70 6.71 6.35 4.24
C VAL A 70 5.93 5.98 2.97
N LEU A 71 6.60 5.41 1.97
CA LEU A 71 5.99 5.02 0.70
C LEU A 71 4.98 3.87 0.88
N LEU A 72 5.32 2.84 1.65
CA LEU A 72 4.42 1.71 1.91
C LEU A 72 3.17 2.16 2.66
N HIS A 73 3.31 2.90 3.76
CA HIS A 73 2.16 3.41 4.52
C HIS A 73 1.29 4.35 3.69
N ALA A 74 1.89 5.25 2.90
CA ALA A 74 1.14 6.11 2.00
C ALA A 74 0.36 5.29 0.97
N GLY A 75 0.99 4.28 0.37
CA GLY A 75 0.41 3.40 -0.64
C GLY A 75 -0.75 2.56 -0.10
N PHE A 76 -0.57 1.85 1.00
CA PHE A 76 -1.64 1.04 1.62
C PHE A 76 -2.80 1.90 2.14
N ALA A 77 -2.51 3.08 2.70
CA ALA A 77 -3.56 4.01 3.09
C ALA A 77 -4.35 4.55 1.88
N THR A 78 -3.69 4.81 0.74
CA THR A 78 -4.39 5.20 -0.49
C THR A 78 -5.25 4.08 -1.06
N VAL A 79 -4.78 2.82 -1.01
CA VAL A 79 -5.56 1.64 -1.42
C VAL A 79 -6.80 1.48 -0.54
N TRP A 80 -6.68 1.65 0.78
CA TRP A 80 -7.83 1.66 1.69
C TRP A 80 -8.81 2.80 1.37
N GLY A 81 -8.29 4.00 1.13
CA GLY A 81 -9.07 5.16 0.72
C GLY A 81 -9.83 4.94 -0.58
N ALA A 82 -9.20 4.28 -1.55
CA ALA A 82 -9.84 3.86 -2.80
C ALA A 82 -10.99 2.88 -2.50
N GLY A 83 -10.79 1.87 -1.64
CA GLY A 83 -11.86 0.95 -1.23
C GLY A 83 -13.06 1.67 -0.59
N TYR A 84 -12.83 2.73 0.18
CA TYR A 84 -13.91 3.58 0.70
C TYR A 84 -14.58 4.41 -0.39
N GLN A 85 -13.82 4.95 -1.34
CA GLN A 85 -14.33 5.68 -2.50
C GLN A 85 -15.23 4.79 -3.37
N PHE A 86 -14.87 3.53 -3.57
CA PHE A 86 -15.70 2.55 -4.28
C PHE A 86 -17.08 2.38 -3.64
N ARG A 87 -17.16 2.41 -2.31
CA ARG A 87 -18.43 2.24 -1.57
C ARG A 87 -19.30 3.48 -1.50
N THR A 88 -18.69 4.66 -1.40
CA THR A 88 -19.40 5.90 -1.03
C THR A 88 -19.36 6.99 -2.10
N GLY A 89 -18.61 6.75 -3.18
CA GLY A 89 -18.35 7.75 -4.23
C GLY A 89 -17.45 8.91 -3.79
N ARG A 90 -16.98 8.92 -2.53
CA ARG A 90 -16.17 10.01 -1.96
C ARG A 90 -14.84 9.50 -1.42
N LEU A 91 -13.76 10.19 -1.73
CA LEU A 91 -12.43 9.86 -1.20
C LEU A 91 -12.26 10.50 0.19
N PRO A 92 -12.05 9.73 1.27
CA PRO A 92 -11.94 10.27 2.63
C PRO A 92 -10.49 10.72 2.88
N ARG A 93 -10.06 11.78 2.18
CA ARG A 93 -8.65 12.24 2.15
C ARG A 93 -8.05 12.44 3.54
N VAL A 94 -8.81 13.04 4.47
CA VAL A 94 -8.36 13.29 5.84
C VAL A 94 -8.12 11.97 6.59
N ALA A 95 -9.03 11.00 6.45
CA ALA A 95 -8.87 9.70 7.12
C ALA A 95 -7.70 8.90 6.55
N VAL A 96 -7.48 8.97 5.24
CA VAL A 96 -6.32 8.34 4.56
C VAL A 96 -5.01 8.92 5.10
N VAL A 97 -4.90 10.25 5.14
CA VAL A 97 -3.70 10.92 5.67
C VAL A 97 -3.51 10.63 7.16
N ALA A 98 -4.57 10.70 7.96
CA ALA A 98 -4.49 10.40 9.39
C ALA A 98 -4.07 8.95 9.65
N CYS A 99 -4.58 7.98 8.89
CA CYS A 99 -4.22 6.58 9.00
C CYS A 99 -2.76 6.33 8.62
N ALA A 100 -2.29 6.94 7.53
CA ALA A 100 -0.89 6.88 7.12
C ALA A 100 0.04 7.49 8.19
N LEU A 101 -0.28 8.68 8.69
CA LEU A 101 0.52 9.35 9.73
C LEU A 101 0.53 8.57 11.03
N ALA A 102 -0.61 8.04 11.47
CA ALA A 102 -0.69 7.24 12.69
C ALA A 102 0.21 6.01 12.59
N ALA A 103 0.21 5.33 11.44
CA ALA A 103 1.04 4.17 11.23
C ALA A 103 2.54 4.52 11.14
N MET A 104 2.89 5.63 10.49
CA MET A 104 4.26 6.16 10.45
C MET A 104 4.79 6.52 11.85
N VAL A 105 3.98 7.12 12.71
CA VAL A 105 4.36 7.48 14.08
C VAL A 105 4.67 6.23 14.93
N VAL A 106 4.05 5.09 14.62
CA VAL A 106 4.28 3.84 15.36
C VAL A 106 5.53 3.11 14.85
N SER A 107 5.81 3.14 13.55
CA SER A 107 6.85 2.31 12.92
C SER A 107 8.19 3.02 12.68
N ILE A 108 8.20 4.35 12.48
CA ILE A 108 9.44 5.11 12.19
C ILE A 108 10.33 5.31 13.45
N PRO A 109 9.81 5.66 14.64
CA PRO A 109 10.69 5.92 15.79
C PRO A 109 11.59 4.74 16.19
N PRO A 110 11.11 3.47 16.22
CA PRO A 110 11.99 2.33 16.49
C PRO A 110 13.14 2.20 15.49
N LEU A 111 12.91 2.53 14.20
CA LEU A 111 13.94 2.50 13.15
C LEU A 111 15.02 3.56 13.40
N LEU A 112 14.63 4.76 13.83
CA LEU A 112 15.57 5.86 14.10
C LEU A 112 16.45 5.60 15.31
N ILE A 113 15.98 4.80 16.28
CA ILE A 113 16.71 4.45 17.50
C ILE A 113 17.57 3.17 17.27
N GLY A 114 17.52 2.58 16.07
CA GLY A 114 18.31 1.39 15.70
C GLY A 114 17.67 0.06 16.10
N TYR A 115 16.38 0.06 16.49
CA TYR A 115 15.59 -1.14 16.73
C TYR A 115 14.86 -1.60 15.46
N ASP A 116 15.63 -1.97 14.44
CA ASP A 116 15.11 -2.33 13.12
C ASP A 116 14.05 -3.42 13.19
N GLY A 117 14.28 -4.47 13.99
CA GLY A 117 13.32 -5.57 14.16
C GLY A 117 11.96 -5.11 14.68
N LEU A 118 11.94 -4.21 15.67
CA LEU A 118 10.68 -3.64 16.19
C LEU A 118 10.02 -2.73 15.16
N ALA A 119 10.81 -1.98 14.41
CA ALA A 119 10.31 -1.12 13.33
C ALA A 119 9.58 -1.94 12.26
N PHE A 120 10.20 -3.02 11.78
CA PHE A 120 9.60 -3.92 10.79
C PHE A 120 8.39 -4.68 11.33
N MET A 121 8.40 -5.12 12.59
CA MET A 121 7.22 -5.73 13.20
C MET A 121 6.04 -4.75 13.26
N ALA A 122 6.30 -3.51 13.67
CA ALA A 122 5.30 -2.44 13.72
C ALA A 122 4.75 -2.09 12.34
N ASP A 123 5.63 -1.95 11.34
CA ASP A 123 5.27 -1.68 9.94
C ASP A 123 4.37 -2.80 9.37
N ASN A 124 4.77 -4.06 9.51
CA ASN A 124 3.98 -5.20 9.04
C ASN A 124 2.61 -5.28 9.72
N ALA A 125 2.54 -5.03 11.04
CA ALA A 125 1.26 -5.02 11.76
C ALA A 125 0.34 -3.89 11.27
N ALA A 126 0.89 -2.70 11.00
CA ALA A 126 0.13 -1.58 10.46
C ALA A 126 -0.39 -1.85 9.04
N ILE A 127 0.46 -2.40 8.17
CA ILE A 127 0.08 -2.81 6.81
C ILE A 127 -1.01 -3.88 6.86
N ALA A 128 -0.87 -4.88 7.73
CA ALA A 128 -1.87 -5.93 7.92
C ALA A 128 -3.22 -5.34 8.35
N ALA A 129 -3.23 -4.40 9.30
CA ALA A 129 -4.45 -3.73 9.74
C ALA A 129 -5.12 -2.94 8.58
N MET A 130 -4.33 -2.24 7.76
CA MET A 130 -4.83 -1.52 6.58
C MET A 130 -5.42 -2.48 5.53
N LEU A 131 -4.78 -3.64 5.31
CA LEU A 131 -5.29 -4.66 4.41
C LEU A 131 -6.61 -5.27 4.91
N PHE A 132 -6.72 -5.59 6.21
CA PHE A 132 -7.97 -6.04 6.80
C PHE A 132 -9.07 -4.98 6.71
N ALA A 133 -8.74 -3.71 6.97
CA ALA A 133 -9.68 -2.62 6.82
C ALA A 133 -10.15 -2.47 5.37
N THR A 134 -9.26 -2.64 4.40
CA THR A 134 -9.58 -2.62 2.96
C THR A 134 -10.49 -3.78 2.58
N ALA A 135 -10.16 -5.00 3.02
CA ALA A 135 -10.99 -6.18 2.82
C ALA A 135 -12.39 -6.02 3.42
N TYR A 136 -12.48 -5.41 4.61
CA TYR A 136 -13.74 -5.09 5.25
C TYR A 136 -14.59 -4.10 4.45
N GLN A 137 -13.98 -3.11 3.78
CA GLN A 137 -14.72 -2.26 2.84
C GLN A 137 -15.31 -3.07 1.69
N TYR A 138 -14.50 -3.87 1.00
CA TYR A 138 -15.00 -4.69 -0.12
C TYR A 138 -16.07 -5.67 0.32
N TRP A 139 -15.92 -6.30 1.49
CA TRP A 139 -16.94 -7.17 2.06
C TRP A 139 -18.27 -6.45 2.28
N ARG A 140 -18.25 -5.21 2.78
CA ARG A 140 -19.48 -4.42 2.95
C ARG A 140 -20.07 -3.92 1.63
N ALA A 141 -19.26 -3.80 0.58
CA ALA A 141 -19.75 -3.46 -0.76
C ALA A 141 -20.54 -4.61 -1.40
N ARG A 142 -20.34 -5.87 -0.93
CA ARG A 142 -21.00 -7.07 -1.48
C ARG A 142 -22.53 -6.97 -1.50
N SER A 143 -23.13 -6.28 -0.52
CA SER A 143 -24.58 -6.16 -0.41
C SER A 143 -25.18 -5.20 -1.44
N VAL A 144 -24.34 -4.45 -2.15
CA VAL A 144 -24.73 -3.47 -3.17
C VAL A 144 -24.38 -3.96 -4.58
N ALA A 145 -23.63 -5.07 -4.69
CA ALA A 145 -23.35 -5.70 -5.97
C ALA A 145 -24.63 -6.36 -6.51
N PRO A 146 -25.04 -6.11 -7.76
CA PRO A 146 -26.14 -6.83 -8.36
C PRO A 146 -25.79 -8.32 -8.34
N ALA A 147 -26.61 -9.15 -7.71
CA ALA A 147 -26.52 -10.59 -7.94
C ALA A 147 -26.79 -10.81 -9.44
N PRO A 148 -25.92 -11.53 -10.16
CA PRO A 148 -26.23 -11.90 -11.54
C PRO A 148 -27.58 -12.65 -11.55
N PRO A 149 -28.48 -12.34 -12.51
CA PRO A 149 -29.76 -13.02 -12.65
C PRO A 149 -29.60 -14.51 -12.96
#